data_AF-A0A3D0D8E7-F1
#
_entry.id   AF-A0A3D0D8E7-F1
#
_cell.length_a   1.000
_cell.length_b   1.000
_cell.length_c   1.000
_cell.angle_alpha   90.00
_cell.angle_beta   90.00
_cell.angle_gamma   90.00
#
_symmetry.space_group_name_H-M   'P 1'
#
loop_
_entity.id
_entity.type
_entity.pdbx_description
1 polymer ?
#
loop_
_entity_poly.entity_id
_entity_poly.type
_entity_poly.pdbx_seq_one_letter_code
_entity_poly.pdbx_strand_id
1 'polypeptide(L)'
;MAIDLLTTIEEDLERALRDHEQRGDHARALAAYERALVALDRLLRSASVQRLRAYALMRAANVLNELDRLDEALACSERALVAAQRSEDEITLGRAQLAQAAVQLTRRETEQGLLMLHAAAETFTRGDSRDHREGLGWVHIIQADLRLLGLVRSEPAEIVARAEQALALLRPLANWSGVDRAHTARAAAWATYGWRETWQRFEREAILRGSPSTGLAWQAEARTVCFAIRVPAESVSESLKPLRAALIPFEDCISLHPDYSLHIAVHTVGIVSTRADSRDEITPAELEDVVTRARALVQNLGPLKLVFANVNAVPEAIFVEVHDPSGRLLALRDRLNSLRPTAAPAVEMIPHLAIASPAIDAPAPRGLIEALRGYRRWPIEEWLVQEVELVTLDPARPFAPLQRIATLPL
;
A
#
# COMPACT_ATOMS: atom_id res chain seq x y z
N MET A 1 -52.85 -3.67 5.44
CA MET A 1 -52.35 -3.64 6.84
C MET A 1 -51.06 -4.43 7.02
N ALA A 2 -50.97 -5.71 6.62
CA ALA A 2 -49.73 -6.49 6.78
C ALA A 2 -48.55 -6.03 5.88
N ILE A 3 -48.82 -5.62 4.64
CA ILE A 3 -47.79 -5.10 3.71
C ILE A 3 -47.18 -3.80 4.25
N ASP A 4 -48.02 -2.90 4.75
CA ASP A 4 -47.63 -1.62 5.33
C ASP A 4 -46.66 -1.79 6.51
N LEU A 5 -46.95 -2.76 7.38
CA LEU A 5 -46.10 -3.09 8.52
C LEU A 5 -44.75 -3.72 8.13
N LEU A 6 -44.70 -4.54 7.08
CA LEU A 6 -43.43 -5.10 6.59
C LEU A 6 -42.52 -4.01 6.02
N THR A 7 -43.09 -3.07 5.26
CA THR A 7 -42.35 -1.89 4.75
C THR A 7 -41.83 -1.04 5.91
N THR A 8 -42.65 -0.80 6.94
CA THR A 8 -42.21 -0.05 8.14
C THR A 8 -41.03 -0.75 8.82
N ILE A 9 -41.09 -2.08 8.98
CA ILE A 9 -39.99 -2.85 9.60
C ILE A 9 -38.72 -2.74 8.75
N GLU A 10 -38.82 -2.86 7.43
CA GLU A 10 -37.67 -2.73 6.51
C GLU A 10 -37.03 -1.35 6.61
N GLU A 11 -37.83 -0.28 6.60
CA GLU A 11 -37.36 1.10 6.77
C GLU A 11 -36.71 1.33 8.14
N ASP A 12 -37.25 0.75 9.20
CA ASP A 12 -36.68 0.85 10.54
C ASP A 12 -35.35 0.10 10.65
N LEU A 13 -35.20 -1.06 9.99
CA LEU A 13 -33.92 -1.78 9.88
C LEU A 13 -32.87 -0.94 9.16
N GLU A 14 -33.25 -0.33 8.03
CA GLU A 14 -32.38 0.55 7.25
C GLU A 14 -31.98 1.82 7.99
N ARG A 15 -32.90 2.37 8.79
CA ARG A 15 -32.62 3.51 9.66
C ARG A 15 -31.64 3.11 10.76
N ALA A 16 -31.86 1.97 11.43
CA ALA A 16 -30.96 1.48 12.47
C ALA A 16 -29.53 1.25 11.94
N LEU A 17 -29.41 0.72 10.72
CA LEU A 17 -28.12 0.58 10.04
C LEU A 17 -27.41 1.92 9.87
N ARG A 18 -28.07 2.90 9.23
CA ARG A 18 -27.44 4.20 8.91
C ARG A 18 -27.19 5.06 10.15
N ASP A 19 -28.14 5.10 11.08
CA ASP A 19 -28.12 6.06 12.17
C ASP A 19 -27.39 5.57 13.42
N HIS A 20 -27.25 4.25 13.57
CA HIS A 20 -26.62 3.64 14.74
C HIS A 20 -25.42 2.78 14.36
N GLU A 21 -25.61 1.73 13.55
CA GLU A 21 -24.54 0.75 13.29
C GLU A 21 -23.34 1.38 12.57
N GLN A 22 -23.56 2.10 11.47
CA GLN A 22 -22.49 2.78 10.71
C GLN A 22 -21.79 3.90 11.48
N ARG A 23 -22.41 4.38 12.57
CA ARG A 23 -21.83 5.39 13.47
C ARG A 23 -21.17 4.79 14.72
N GLY A 24 -21.13 3.45 14.83
CA GLY A 24 -20.55 2.74 15.97
C GLY A 24 -21.44 2.67 17.22
N ASP A 25 -22.71 3.10 17.16
CA ASP A 25 -23.66 2.94 18.27
C ASP A 25 -24.28 1.53 18.24
N HIS A 26 -23.44 0.53 18.48
CA HIS A 26 -23.76 -0.89 18.40
C HIS A 26 -24.88 -1.31 19.36
N ALA A 27 -24.96 -0.70 20.55
CA ALA A 27 -26.02 -1.01 21.51
C ALA A 27 -27.41 -0.62 21.00
N ARG A 28 -27.56 0.59 20.43
CA ARG A 28 -28.84 1.02 19.86
C ARG A 28 -29.20 0.26 18.59
N ALA A 29 -28.22 -0.06 17.75
CA ALA A 29 -28.42 -0.88 16.56
C ALA A 29 -28.96 -2.27 16.93
N LEU A 30 -28.31 -2.97 17.87
CA LEU A 30 -28.73 -4.29 18.32
C LEU A 30 -30.16 -4.27 18.90
N ALA A 31 -30.46 -3.30 19.77
CA ALA A 31 -31.80 -3.16 20.34
C ALA A 31 -32.88 -2.89 19.27
N ALA A 32 -32.54 -2.19 18.18
CA ALA A 32 -33.46 -1.99 17.06
C ALA A 32 -33.71 -3.28 16.27
N TYR A 33 -32.66 -4.06 16.00
CA TYR A 33 -32.78 -5.35 15.32
C TYR A 33 -33.58 -6.36 16.16
N GLU A 34 -33.39 -6.39 17.48
CA GLU A 34 -34.18 -7.23 18.39
C GLU A 34 -35.67 -6.83 18.39
N ARG A 35 -35.99 -5.53 18.41
CA ARG A 35 -37.37 -5.05 18.30
C ARG A 35 -38.01 -5.47 16.97
N ALA A 36 -37.28 -5.35 15.87
CA ALA A 36 -37.75 -5.80 14.56
C ALA A 36 -38.05 -7.31 14.55
N LEU A 37 -37.19 -8.13 15.17
CA LEU A 37 -37.43 -9.57 15.30
C LEU A 37 -38.70 -9.89 16.11
N VAL A 38 -38.92 -9.19 17.23
CA VAL A 38 -40.16 -9.34 18.02
C VAL A 38 -41.41 -8.95 17.22
N ALA A 39 -41.32 -7.91 16.39
CA ALA A 39 -42.42 -7.51 15.51
C ALA A 39 -42.70 -8.58 14.44
N LEU A 40 -41.65 -9.10 13.80
CA LEU A 40 -41.75 -10.17 12.79
C LEU A 40 -42.33 -11.47 13.37
N ASP A 41 -42.10 -11.77 14.66
CA ASP A 41 -42.64 -12.95 15.35
C ASP A 41 -44.16 -12.96 15.48
N ARG A 42 -44.78 -11.78 15.44
CA ARG A 42 -46.23 -11.62 15.53
C ARG A 42 -46.93 -11.79 14.18
N LEU A 43 -46.17 -11.87 13.09
CA LEU A 43 -46.70 -11.98 11.74
C LEU A 43 -46.84 -13.44 11.31
N LEU A 44 -47.79 -13.69 10.42
CA LEU A 44 -47.91 -14.99 9.77
C LEU A 44 -46.65 -15.26 8.95
N ARG A 45 -46.12 -16.48 9.06
CA ARG A 45 -44.90 -16.89 8.33
C ARG A 45 -45.15 -16.83 6.83
N SER A 46 -44.30 -16.11 6.13
CA SER A 46 -44.26 -16.00 4.67
C SER A 46 -42.82 -15.81 4.20
N ALA A 47 -42.55 -16.00 2.91
CA ALA A 47 -41.23 -15.77 2.33
C ALA A 47 -40.69 -14.36 2.63
N SER A 48 -41.53 -13.33 2.49
CA SER A 48 -41.15 -11.93 2.79
C SER A 48 -40.83 -11.69 4.27
N VAL A 49 -41.57 -12.32 5.18
CA VAL A 49 -41.27 -12.26 6.62
C VAL A 49 -39.94 -12.94 6.91
N GLN A 50 -39.68 -14.10 6.29
CA GLN A 50 -38.42 -14.82 6.46
C GLN A 50 -37.22 -14.04 5.88
N ARG A 51 -37.42 -13.33 4.75
CA ARG A 51 -36.40 -12.44 4.16
C ARG A 51 -35.98 -11.35 5.13
N LEU A 52 -36.95 -10.59 5.66
CA LEU A 52 -36.66 -9.51 6.63
C LEU A 52 -36.10 -10.05 7.95
N ARG A 53 -36.56 -11.22 8.38
CA ARG A 53 -36.04 -11.90 9.57
C ARG A 53 -34.58 -12.30 9.40
N ALA A 54 -34.22 -12.87 8.25
CA ALA A 54 -32.83 -13.17 7.92
C ALA A 54 -32.00 -11.88 7.92
N TYR A 55 -32.50 -10.80 7.31
CA TYR A 55 -31.81 -9.51 7.30
C TYR A 55 -31.53 -8.98 8.71
N ALA A 56 -32.56 -8.90 9.56
CA ALA A 56 -32.41 -8.45 10.94
C ALA A 56 -31.44 -9.34 11.75
N LEU A 57 -31.49 -10.66 11.58
CA LEU A 57 -30.57 -11.60 12.25
C LEU A 57 -29.12 -11.45 11.77
N MET A 58 -28.89 -11.24 10.48
CA MET A 58 -27.54 -10.97 9.95
C MET A 58 -26.97 -9.68 10.52
N ARG A 59 -27.75 -8.59 10.55
CA ARG A 59 -27.29 -7.33 11.14
C ARG A 59 -27.00 -7.47 12.63
N ALA A 60 -27.88 -8.16 13.38
CA ALA A 60 -27.65 -8.46 14.78
C ALA A 60 -26.37 -9.29 14.99
N ALA A 61 -26.14 -10.31 14.16
CA ALA A 61 -24.92 -11.13 14.21
C ALA A 61 -23.66 -10.30 13.97
N ASN A 62 -23.67 -9.40 12.97
CA ASN A 62 -22.55 -8.50 12.70
C ASN A 62 -22.25 -7.59 13.90
N VAL A 63 -23.29 -6.97 14.48
CA VAL A 63 -23.14 -6.11 15.66
C VAL A 63 -22.62 -6.89 16.86
N LEU A 64 -23.11 -8.11 17.10
CA LEU A 64 -22.62 -8.97 18.17
C LEU A 64 -21.16 -9.39 17.95
N ASN A 65 -20.76 -9.60 16.70
CA ASN A 65 -19.37 -9.91 16.33
C ASN A 65 -18.43 -8.73 16.63
N GLU A 66 -18.81 -7.50 16.28
CA GLU A 66 -18.06 -6.28 16.61
C GLU A 66 -17.97 -6.02 18.13
N LEU A 67 -18.96 -6.50 18.90
CA LEU A 67 -18.97 -6.46 20.36
C LEU A 67 -18.26 -7.65 21.03
N ASP A 68 -17.59 -8.51 20.25
CA ASP A 68 -16.90 -9.73 20.72
C ASP A 68 -17.83 -10.73 21.46
N ARG A 69 -19.14 -10.69 21.20
CA ARG A 69 -20.15 -11.60 21.75
C ARG A 69 -20.35 -12.80 20.81
N LEU A 70 -19.28 -13.55 20.58
CA LEU A 70 -19.16 -14.50 19.46
C LEU A 70 -20.13 -15.70 19.51
N ASP A 71 -20.53 -16.17 20.69
CA ASP A 71 -21.52 -17.26 20.82
C ASP A 71 -22.93 -16.80 20.42
N GLU A 72 -23.29 -15.59 20.81
CA GLU A 72 -24.57 -14.99 20.43
C GLU A 72 -24.58 -14.62 18.94
N ALA A 73 -23.47 -14.10 18.42
CA ALA A 73 -23.30 -13.84 16.99
C ALA A 73 -23.47 -15.12 16.17
N LEU A 74 -22.89 -16.24 16.60
CA LEU A 74 -23.03 -17.53 15.94
C LEU A 74 -24.49 -18.00 15.96
N ALA A 75 -25.14 -18.03 17.12
CA ALA A 75 -26.54 -18.42 17.24
C ALA A 75 -27.48 -17.54 16.39
N CYS A 76 -27.20 -16.23 16.30
CA CYS A 76 -27.93 -15.33 15.40
C CYS A 76 -27.68 -15.65 13.93
N SER A 77 -26.44 -15.89 13.52
CA SER A 77 -26.09 -16.22 12.13
C SER A 77 -26.68 -17.55 11.65
N GLU A 78 -26.73 -18.57 12.52
CA GLU A 78 -27.37 -19.86 12.21
C GLU A 78 -28.88 -19.70 12.01
N ARG A 79 -29.53 -18.92 12.87
CA ARG A 79 -30.94 -18.58 12.71
C ARG A 79 -31.18 -17.77 11.45
N ALA A 80 -30.25 -16.89 11.08
CA ALA A 80 -30.32 -16.10 9.86
C ALA A 80 -30.29 -17.00 8.62
N LEU A 81 -29.41 -18.00 8.59
CA LEU A 81 -29.32 -18.98 7.51
C LEU A 81 -30.63 -19.76 7.34
N VAL A 82 -31.20 -20.24 8.44
CA VAL A 82 -32.49 -20.96 8.41
C VAL A 82 -33.62 -20.08 7.90
N ALA A 83 -33.66 -18.80 8.29
CA ALA A 83 -34.63 -17.85 7.78
C ALA A 83 -34.42 -17.57 6.28
N ALA A 84 -33.17 -17.39 5.84
CA ALA A 84 -32.83 -17.14 4.45
C ALA A 84 -33.18 -18.31 3.52
N GLN A 85 -32.98 -19.56 3.96
CA GLN A 85 -33.42 -20.75 3.23
C GLN A 85 -34.94 -20.77 3.04
N ARG A 86 -35.69 -20.37 4.08
CA ARG A 86 -37.16 -20.32 4.06
C ARG A 86 -37.73 -19.11 3.32
N SER A 87 -36.91 -18.11 3.00
CA SER A 87 -37.36 -16.99 2.18
C SER A 87 -37.33 -17.32 0.69
N GLU A 88 -36.68 -18.41 0.29
CA GLU A 88 -36.50 -18.83 -1.11
C GLU A 88 -35.87 -17.72 -1.98
N ASP A 89 -35.12 -16.81 -1.33
CA ASP A 89 -34.46 -15.67 -1.95
C ASP A 89 -32.95 -15.92 -1.96
N GLU A 90 -32.40 -16.19 -3.14
CA GLU A 90 -31.00 -16.61 -3.28
C GLU A 90 -30.03 -15.51 -2.82
N ILE A 91 -30.34 -14.24 -3.03
CA ILE A 91 -29.52 -13.12 -2.55
C ILE A 91 -29.45 -13.10 -1.02
N THR A 92 -30.58 -13.26 -0.36
CA THR A 92 -30.65 -13.33 1.10
C THR A 92 -29.91 -14.56 1.62
N LEU A 93 -30.00 -15.70 0.94
CA LEU A 93 -29.24 -16.91 1.27
C LEU A 93 -27.72 -16.67 1.16
N GLY A 94 -27.25 -16.11 0.05
CA GLY A 94 -25.82 -15.80 -0.16
C GLY A 94 -25.29 -14.82 0.88
N ARG A 95 -26.07 -13.79 1.24
CA ARG A 95 -25.70 -12.84 2.30
C ARG A 95 -25.64 -13.50 3.68
N ALA A 96 -26.57 -14.41 3.99
CA ALA A 96 -26.57 -15.14 5.26
C ALA A 96 -25.36 -16.08 5.38
N GLN A 97 -24.99 -16.75 4.27
CA GLN A 97 -23.77 -17.56 4.19
C GLN A 97 -22.51 -16.70 4.43
N LEU A 98 -22.42 -15.51 3.81
CA LEU A 98 -21.32 -14.58 4.07
C LEU A 98 -21.26 -14.10 5.53
N ALA A 99 -22.39 -13.73 6.12
CA ALA A 99 -22.45 -13.27 7.51
C ALA A 99 -21.99 -14.39 8.47
N GLN A 100 -22.44 -15.62 8.25
CA GLN A 100 -22.01 -16.77 9.04
C GLN A 100 -20.52 -17.09 8.83
N ALA A 101 -20.02 -16.99 7.60
CA ALA A 101 -18.60 -17.13 7.32
C ALA A 101 -17.78 -16.12 8.14
N ALA A 102 -18.18 -14.84 8.16
CA ALA A 102 -17.49 -13.82 8.93
C ALA A 102 -17.42 -14.15 10.43
N VAL A 103 -18.54 -14.56 11.04
CA VAL A 103 -18.57 -14.96 12.46
C VAL A 103 -17.65 -16.15 12.75
N GLN A 104 -17.70 -17.20 11.92
CA GLN A 104 -16.84 -18.38 12.10
C GLN A 104 -15.35 -18.02 11.97
N LEU A 105 -15.00 -17.15 11.02
CA LEU A 105 -13.63 -16.68 10.82
C LEU A 105 -13.13 -15.85 12.00
N THR A 106 -13.96 -14.96 12.57
CA THR A 106 -13.62 -14.22 13.81
C THR A 106 -13.40 -15.16 14.99
N ARG A 107 -14.19 -16.24 15.09
CA ARG A 107 -14.02 -17.32 16.08
C ARG A 107 -12.79 -18.21 15.85
N ARG A 108 -12.04 -18.00 14.77
CA ARG A 108 -10.93 -18.84 14.31
C ARG A 108 -11.33 -20.27 13.92
N GLU A 109 -12.61 -20.50 13.65
CA GLU A 109 -13.14 -21.73 13.06
C GLU A 109 -12.98 -21.67 11.53
N THR A 110 -11.72 -21.66 11.09
CA THR A 110 -11.35 -21.33 9.70
C THR A 110 -11.96 -22.29 8.69
N GLU A 111 -12.03 -23.59 9.00
CA GLU A 111 -12.60 -24.59 8.10
C GLU A 111 -14.09 -24.34 7.83
N GLN A 112 -14.87 -24.14 8.90
CA GLN A 112 -16.29 -23.85 8.83
C GLN A 112 -16.55 -22.51 8.14
N GLY A 113 -15.73 -21.50 8.44
CA GLY A 113 -15.78 -20.20 7.76
C GLY A 113 -15.54 -20.32 6.26
N LEU A 114 -14.57 -21.13 5.82
CA LEU A 114 -14.28 -21.37 4.42
C LEU A 114 -15.39 -22.16 3.70
N LEU A 115 -15.99 -23.15 4.37
CA LEU A 115 -17.14 -23.87 3.83
C LEU A 115 -18.32 -22.93 3.56
N MET A 116 -18.61 -22.04 4.50
CA MET A 116 -19.67 -21.04 4.32
C MET A 116 -19.34 -20.02 3.22
N LEU A 117 -18.07 -19.60 3.14
CA LEU A 117 -17.61 -18.68 2.10
C LEU A 117 -17.69 -19.30 0.70
N HIS A 118 -17.41 -20.60 0.58
CA HIS A 118 -17.58 -21.36 -0.66
C HIS A 118 -19.05 -21.47 -1.05
N ALA A 119 -19.93 -21.82 -0.11
CA ALA A 119 -21.37 -21.90 -0.35
C ALA A 119 -21.95 -20.54 -0.78
N ALA A 120 -21.48 -19.44 -0.18
CA ALA A 120 -21.83 -18.08 -0.61
C ALA A 120 -21.39 -17.80 -2.06
N ALA A 121 -20.15 -18.18 -2.41
CA ALA A 121 -19.63 -18.02 -3.77
C ALA A 121 -20.50 -18.75 -4.78
N GLU A 122 -20.83 -20.02 -4.52
CA GLU A 122 -21.70 -20.82 -5.39
C GLU A 122 -23.07 -20.15 -5.57
N THR A 123 -23.69 -19.68 -4.49
CA THR A 123 -24.97 -18.97 -4.56
C THR A 123 -24.86 -17.71 -5.43
N PHE A 124 -23.87 -16.85 -5.21
CA PHE A 124 -23.72 -15.62 -5.97
C PHE A 124 -23.37 -15.86 -7.45
N THR A 125 -22.74 -16.98 -7.81
CA THR A 125 -22.44 -17.31 -9.21
C THR A 125 -23.65 -17.76 -10.04
N ARG A 126 -24.80 -18.04 -9.42
CA ARG A 126 -26.01 -18.49 -10.14
C ARG A 126 -26.73 -17.37 -10.89
N GLY A 127 -26.44 -16.11 -10.57
CA GLY A 127 -27.04 -14.95 -11.20
C GLY A 127 -26.04 -13.84 -11.48
N ASP A 128 -26.51 -12.79 -12.15
CA ASP A 128 -25.67 -11.68 -12.63
C ASP A 128 -26.24 -10.30 -12.26
N SER A 129 -27.16 -10.26 -11.29
CA SER A 129 -27.68 -8.98 -10.79
C SER A 129 -26.59 -8.19 -10.06
N ARG A 130 -26.87 -6.91 -9.78
CA ARG A 130 -26.00 -6.06 -8.95
C ARG A 130 -25.63 -6.77 -7.64
N ASP A 131 -26.62 -7.34 -6.94
CA ASP A 131 -26.40 -8.01 -5.65
C ASP A 131 -25.56 -9.30 -5.79
N HIS A 132 -25.71 -10.04 -6.89
CA HIS A 132 -24.87 -11.21 -7.17
C HIS A 132 -23.41 -10.80 -7.33
N ARG A 133 -23.15 -9.78 -8.16
CA ARG A 133 -21.80 -9.27 -8.40
C ARG A 133 -21.19 -8.64 -7.16
N GLU A 134 -21.96 -7.87 -6.38
CA GLU A 134 -21.50 -7.32 -5.10
C GLU A 134 -21.15 -8.42 -4.10
N GLY A 135 -22.03 -9.42 -3.94
CA GLY A 135 -21.80 -10.56 -3.05
C GLY A 135 -20.55 -11.36 -3.43
N LEU A 136 -20.38 -11.66 -4.71
CA LEU A 136 -19.19 -12.37 -5.21
C LEU A 136 -17.90 -11.53 -5.06
N GLY A 137 -17.98 -10.21 -5.27
CA GLY A 137 -16.88 -9.31 -5.00
C GLY A 137 -16.43 -9.36 -3.54
N TRP A 138 -17.36 -9.35 -2.59
CA TRP A 138 -17.06 -9.49 -1.16
C TRP A 138 -16.48 -10.86 -0.81
N VAL A 139 -16.95 -11.95 -1.43
CA VAL A 139 -16.34 -13.28 -1.29
C VAL A 139 -14.85 -13.21 -1.65
N HIS A 140 -14.50 -12.60 -2.78
CA HIS A 140 -13.11 -12.50 -3.22
C HIS A 140 -12.25 -11.63 -2.29
N ILE A 141 -12.80 -10.54 -1.75
CA ILE A 141 -12.10 -9.72 -0.74
C ILE A 141 -11.78 -10.55 0.51
N ILE A 142 -12.79 -11.25 1.07
CA ILE A 142 -12.58 -12.07 2.27
C ILE A 142 -11.56 -13.17 1.99
N GLN A 143 -11.61 -13.80 0.81
CA GLN A 143 -10.60 -14.78 0.40
C GLN A 143 -9.19 -14.21 0.31
N ALA A 144 -9.02 -12.95 -0.09
CA ALA A 144 -7.74 -12.26 -0.09
C ALA A 144 -7.27 -11.95 1.34
N ASP A 145 -8.16 -11.43 2.18
CA ASP A 145 -7.86 -11.10 3.59
C ASP A 145 -7.43 -12.34 4.39
N LEU A 146 -8.12 -13.47 4.24
CA LEU A 146 -7.77 -14.71 4.94
C LEU A 146 -6.38 -15.22 4.58
N ARG A 147 -6.00 -15.06 3.31
CA ARG A 147 -4.67 -15.42 2.83
C ARG A 147 -3.61 -14.47 3.36
N LEU A 148 -3.88 -13.17 3.35
CA LEU A 148 -3.00 -12.14 3.88
C LEU A 148 -2.72 -12.34 5.37
N LEU A 149 -3.73 -12.76 6.14
CA LEU A 149 -3.62 -13.08 7.57
C LEU A 149 -2.94 -14.45 7.83
N GLY A 150 -2.57 -15.21 6.79
CA GLY A 150 -1.94 -16.53 6.91
C GLY A 150 -2.88 -17.63 7.41
N LEU A 151 -4.20 -17.37 7.46
CA LEU A 151 -5.21 -18.34 7.87
C LEU A 151 -5.48 -19.39 6.77
N VAL A 152 -5.20 -19.03 5.52
CA VAL A 152 -5.17 -19.94 4.37
C VAL A 152 -3.79 -19.86 3.75
N ARG A 153 -3.12 -21.02 3.58
CA ARG A 153 -1.87 -21.08 2.83
C ARG A 153 -2.12 -20.66 1.39
N SER A 154 -1.35 -19.69 0.92
CA SER A 154 -1.38 -19.23 -0.46
C SER A 154 -0.13 -18.48 -0.80
N GLU A 155 0.21 -18.45 -2.08
CA GLU A 155 1.19 -17.51 -2.57
C GLU A 155 0.59 -16.10 -2.69
N PRO A 156 1.40 -15.03 -2.53
CA PRO A 156 0.91 -13.65 -2.66
C PRO A 156 0.24 -13.35 -4.01
N ALA A 157 0.64 -14.04 -5.10
CA ALA A 157 0.00 -13.94 -6.40
C ALA A 157 -1.49 -14.35 -6.37
N GLU A 158 -1.86 -15.32 -5.53
CA GLU A 158 -3.26 -15.70 -5.34
C GLU A 158 -4.04 -14.60 -4.61
N ILE A 159 -3.41 -13.89 -3.67
CA ILE A 159 -4.03 -12.76 -2.95
C ILE A 159 -4.35 -11.64 -3.94
N VAL A 160 -3.38 -11.29 -4.80
CA VAL A 160 -3.55 -10.31 -5.88
C VAL A 160 -4.65 -10.74 -6.83
N ALA A 161 -4.64 -12.00 -7.30
CA ALA A 161 -5.67 -12.50 -8.21
C ALA A 161 -7.07 -12.40 -7.61
N ARG A 162 -7.25 -12.69 -6.31
CA ARG A 162 -8.53 -12.50 -5.62
C ARG A 162 -8.92 -11.02 -5.51
N ALA A 163 -7.99 -10.15 -5.16
CA ALA A 163 -8.25 -8.72 -5.12
C ALA A 163 -8.65 -8.16 -6.51
N GLU A 164 -8.02 -8.62 -7.59
CA GLU A 164 -8.36 -8.23 -8.96
C GLU A 164 -9.74 -8.73 -9.39
N GLN A 165 -10.09 -9.97 -9.05
CA GLN A 165 -11.44 -10.49 -9.27
C GLN A 165 -12.49 -9.65 -8.54
N ALA A 166 -12.21 -9.23 -7.29
CA ALA A 166 -13.09 -8.32 -6.57
C ALA A 166 -13.22 -6.96 -7.27
N LEU A 167 -12.10 -6.35 -7.70
CA LEU A 167 -12.09 -5.06 -8.38
C LEU A 167 -12.87 -5.08 -9.71
N ALA A 168 -12.74 -6.16 -10.48
CA ALA A 168 -13.45 -6.35 -11.74
C ALA A 168 -14.98 -6.36 -11.55
N LEU A 169 -15.45 -6.92 -10.42
CA LEU A 169 -16.88 -6.98 -10.10
C LEU A 169 -17.40 -5.68 -9.46
N LEU A 170 -16.63 -5.07 -8.55
CA LEU A 170 -17.10 -4.00 -7.66
C LEU A 170 -16.94 -2.60 -8.25
N ARG A 171 -15.92 -2.37 -9.08
CA ARG A 171 -15.65 -1.04 -9.68
C ARG A 171 -16.79 -0.57 -10.59
N PRO A 172 -17.35 -1.40 -11.51
CA PRO A 172 -18.49 -0.98 -12.34
C PRO A 172 -19.76 -0.64 -11.54
N LEU A 173 -19.87 -1.13 -10.31
CA LEU A 173 -21.04 -0.94 -9.44
C LEU A 173 -20.90 0.27 -8.51
N ALA A 174 -19.76 0.98 -8.59
CA ALA A 174 -19.40 2.08 -7.70
C ALA A 174 -19.43 1.67 -6.21
N ASN A 175 -19.11 0.41 -5.91
CA ASN A 175 -18.97 -0.06 -4.53
C ASN A 175 -17.58 0.34 -4.00
N TRP A 176 -17.43 1.62 -3.67
CA TRP A 176 -16.12 2.21 -3.35
C TRP A 176 -15.50 1.65 -2.07
N SER A 177 -16.30 1.24 -1.08
CA SER A 177 -15.77 0.59 0.13
C SER A 177 -15.17 -0.78 -0.17
N GLY A 178 -15.81 -1.57 -1.03
CA GLY A 178 -15.25 -2.83 -1.49
C GLY A 178 -14.02 -2.63 -2.38
N VAL A 179 -14.03 -1.62 -3.26
CA VAL A 179 -12.88 -1.26 -4.10
C VAL A 179 -11.67 -0.86 -3.24
N ASP A 180 -11.86 -0.02 -2.24
CA ASP A 180 -10.80 0.43 -1.32
C ASP A 180 -10.19 -0.75 -0.55
N ARG A 181 -11.03 -1.64 -0.01
CA ARG A 181 -10.56 -2.84 0.69
C ARG A 181 -9.82 -3.81 -0.22
N ALA A 182 -10.28 -3.99 -1.46
CA ALA A 182 -9.57 -4.80 -2.45
C ALA A 182 -8.20 -4.19 -2.82
N HIS A 183 -8.12 -2.87 -2.98
CA HIS A 183 -6.84 -2.18 -3.17
C HIS A 183 -5.92 -2.33 -1.95
N THR A 184 -6.45 -2.25 -0.73
CA THR A 184 -5.70 -2.47 0.51
C THR A 184 -5.14 -3.89 0.59
N ALA A 185 -5.95 -4.92 0.32
CA ALA A 185 -5.51 -6.30 0.30
C ALA A 185 -4.44 -6.54 -0.78
N ARG A 186 -4.60 -5.93 -1.96
CA ARG A 186 -3.61 -5.97 -3.04
C ARG A 186 -2.30 -5.30 -2.63
N ALA A 187 -2.36 -4.09 -2.09
CA ALA A 187 -1.19 -3.34 -1.62
C ALA A 187 -0.47 -4.08 -0.50
N ALA A 188 -1.21 -4.66 0.46
CA ALA A 188 -0.64 -5.47 1.53
C ALA A 188 -0.03 -6.79 1.02
N ALA A 189 -0.64 -7.42 0.02
CA ALA A 189 -0.05 -8.57 -0.66
C ALA A 189 1.25 -8.19 -1.36
N TRP A 190 1.29 -7.03 -2.03
CA TRP A 190 2.49 -6.45 -2.64
C TRP A 190 3.55 -6.02 -1.63
N ALA A 191 3.15 -5.52 -0.45
CA ALA A 191 4.05 -5.16 0.64
C ALA A 191 4.62 -6.39 1.34
N THR A 192 3.82 -7.44 1.53
CA THR A 192 4.26 -8.77 1.98
C THR A 192 5.13 -9.43 0.90
N TYR A 193 4.89 -9.08 -0.37
CA TYR A 193 5.79 -9.33 -1.48
C TYR A 193 7.10 -8.57 -1.38
N GLY A 194 7.23 -7.48 -0.61
CA GLY A 194 8.38 -6.55 -0.55
C GLY A 194 9.60 -7.01 -1.34
N TRP A 195 9.60 -6.82 -2.67
CA TRP A 195 10.67 -7.25 -3.58
C TRP A 195 11.20 -8.70 -3.49
N ARG A 196 10.51 -9.66 -2.85
CA ARG A 196 10.85 -11.08 -2.56
C ARG A 196 11.92 -11.67 -3.48
N GLU A 197 13.22 -11.49 -3.26
CA GLU A 197 13.97 -10.90 -2.14
C GLU A 197 15.04 -9.90 -2.68
N THR A 198 14.70 -8.61 -2.85
CA THR A 198 15.37 -7.65 -3.75
C THR A 198 15.89 -8.32 -5.02
N TRP A 199 14.92 -8.88 -5.73
CA TRP A 199 15.08 -9.80 -6.82
C TRP A 199 16.02 -11.01 -6.57
N GLN A 200 16.00 -11.59 -5.38
CA GLN A 200 16.89 -12.64 -4.86
C GLN A 200 18.38 -12.26 -4.88
N ARG A 201 18.63 -11.02 -4.44
CA ARG A 201 19.89 -10.24 -4.43
C ARG A 201 20.44 -10.04 -5.84
N PHE A 202 19.47 -9.79 -6.70
CA PHE A 202 19.37 -9.99 -8.14
C PHE A 202 20.60 -10.39 -8.96
N GLU A 203 21.13 -11.59 -8.84
CA GLU A 203 20.73 -12.72 -8.00
C GLU A 203 22.02 -13.27 -7.36
N ARG A 204 22.31 -12.87 -6.12
CA ARG A 204 23.48 -13.21 -5.26
C ARG A 204 24.85 -12.56 -5.56
N GLU A 205 24.84 -11.36 -6.14
CA GLU A 205 25.82 -10.28 -5.87
C GLU A 205 27.22 -10.29 -6.52
N ALA A 206 27.68 -9.07 -6.87
CA ALA A 206 29.07 -8.65 -6.82
C ALA A 206 29.15 -7.10 -6.82
N ILE A 207 28.90 -6.31 -5.76
CA ILE A 207 28.49 -6.55 -4.36
C ILE A 207 27.59 -5.37 -3.96
N LEU A 208 26.50 -5.62 -3.23
CA LEU A 208 25.92 -4.64 -2.29
C LEU A 208 26.12 -5.15 -0.87
N ARG A 209 26.43 -4.27 0.10
CA ARG A 209 26.02 -4.48 1.50
C ARG A 209 25.62 -3.17 2.17
N GLY A 210 24.52 -3.28 2.92
CA GLY A 210 23.72 -2.17 3.43
C GLY A 210 22.29 -2.14 2.85
N SER A 211 21.31 -1.65 3.61
CA SER A 211 19.93 -1.52 3.14
C SER A 211 19.77 -0.19 2.40
N PRO A 212 19.17 -0.20 1.20
CA PRO A 212 18.83 1.03 0.47
C PRO A 212 17.70 1.80 1.12
N SER A 213 17.06 1.25 2.17
CA SER A 213 15.97 1.91 2.86
C SER A 213 16.45 3.24 3.44
N THR A 214 16.07 4.33 2.80
CA THR A 214 15.89 5.61 3.45
C THR A 214 14.93 5.38 4.61
N GLY A 215 15.45 5.38 5.84
CA GLY A 215 14.69 5.14 7.08
C GLY A 215 13.65 6.21 7.42
N LEU A 216 13.20 6.97 6.42
CA LEU A 216 12.04 7.82 6.47
C LEU A 216 11.05 7.20 5.49
N ALA A 217 9.97 6.63 6.01
CA ALA A 217 8.77 6.46 5.20
C ALA A 217 8.48 7.83 4.58
N TRP A 218 8.76 7.97 3.28
CA TRP A 218 8.50 9.20 2.55
C TRP A 218 7.01 9.44 2.69
N GLN A 219 6.61 10.33 3.59
CA GLN A 219 5.24 10.78 3.66
C GLN A 219 4.99 11.45 2.32
N ALA A 220 4.18 10.81 1.48
CA ALA A 220 4.09 11.03 0.03
C ALA A 220 3.69 12.47 -0.38
N GLU A 221 3.51 13.37 0.57
CA GLU A 221 2.93 14.69 0.40
C GLU A 221 3.83 15.83 0.90
N ALA A 222 4.95 15.55 1.58
CA ALA A 222 5.75 16.59 2.22
C ALA A 222 7.09 16.88 1.51
N ARG A 223 7.38 18.17 1.26
CA ARG A 223 8.65 18.59 0.66
C ARG A 223 9.81 18.29 1.61
N THR A 224 10.83 17.62 1.10
CA THR A 224 12.00 17.21 1.88
C THR A 224 13.23 18.00 1.44
N VAL A 225 14.08 18.39 2.39
CA VAL A 225 15.39 19.00 2.15
C VAL A 225 16.47 17.94 2.25
N CYS A 226 17.36 17.87 1.26
CA CYS A 226 18.53 17.01 1.32
C CYS A 226 19.77 17.67 0.71
N PHE A 227 20.94 17.21 1.16
CA PHE A 227 22.19 17.40 0.45
C PHE A 227 22.27 16.37 -0.67
N ALA A 228 22.52 16.83 -1.89
CA ALA A 228 22.60 15.99 -3.08
C ALA A 228 23.75 16.44 -3.98
N ILE A 229 24.36 15.48 -4.67
CA ILE A 229 25.27 15.75 -5.78
C ILE A 229 24.45 15.65 -7.06
N ARG A 230 24.23 16.77 -7.74
CA ARG A 230 23.52 16.79 -9.03
C ARG A 230 24.44 16.24 -10.10
N VAL A 231 23.97 15.25 -10.86
CA VAL A 231 24.75 14.64 -11.95
C VAL A 231 24.33 15.29 -13.27
N PRO A 232 25.15 16.14 -13.90
CA PRO A 232 24.79 16.76 -15.17
C PRO A 232 24.65 15.67 -16.23
N ALA A 233 23.52 15.68 -16.95
CA ALA A 233 23.29 14.69 -17.98
C ALA A 233 24.41 14.73 -19.03
N GLU A 234 24.88 15.89 -19.50
CA GLU A 234 26.00 15.92 -20.46
C GLU A 234 27.28 15.20 -19.99
N SER A 235 27.50 15.10 -18.68
CA SER A 235 28.72 14.49 -18.10
C SER A 235 28.66 12.96 -18.03
N VAL A 236 27.46 12.37 -18.09
CA VAL A 236 27.28 10.90 -17.98
C VAL A 236 26.32 10.34 -19.05
N SER A 237 25.71 11.19 -19.89
CA SER A 237 24.62 10.82 -20.79
C SER A 237 25.10 9.85 -21.85
N GLU A 238 26.25 10.07 -22.47
CA GLU A 238 26.82 9.11 -23.44
C GLU A 238 27.01 7.74 -22.80
N SER A 239 27.52 7.71 -21.57
CA SER A 239 27.77 6.51 -20.79
C SER A 239 26.47 5.84 -20.30
N LEU A 240 25.37 6.57 -20.07
CA LEU A 240 24.08 6.03 -19.62
C LEU A 240 23.09 5.71 -20.77
N LYS A 241 23.31 6.27 -21.97
CA LYS A 241 22.44 6.09 -23.15
C LYS A 241 22.10 4.63 -23.42
N PRO A 242 23.05 3.67 -23.42
CA PRO A 242 22.73 2.26 -23.68
C PRO A 242 21.73 1.67 -22.67
N LEU A 243 21.92 1.91 -21.36
CA LEU A 243 21.00 1.44 -20.32
C LEU A 243 19.63 2.11 -20.45
N ARG A 244 19.58 3.43 -20.63
CA ARG A 244 18.31 4.15 -20.81
C ARG A 244 17.55 3.62 -22.03
N ALA A 245 18.24 3.42 -23.15
CA ALA A 245 17.65 2.82 -24.35
C ALA A 245 17.12 1.39 -24.12
N ALA A 246 17.81 0.58 -23.32
CA ALA A 246 17.36 -0.76 -22.94
C ALA A 246 16.13 -0.77 -22.02
N LEU A 247 15.84 0.36 -21.37
CA LEU A 247 14.70 0.53 -20.45
C LEU A 247 13.45 1.09 -21.14
N ILE A 248 13.58 1.78 -22.28
CA ILE A 248 12.45 2.33 -23.07
C ILE A 248 11.34 1.31 -23.35
N PRO A 249 11.63 0.04 -23.72
CA PRO A 249 10.58 -0.95 -23.97
C PRO A 249 9.70 -1.30 -22.76
N PHE A 250 10.06 -0.83 -21.56
CA PHE A 250 9.41 -1.17 -20.29
C PHE A 250 8.69 0.02 -19.64
N GLU A 251 8.50 1.14 -20.34
CA GLU A 251 7.85 2.36 -19.82
C GLU A 251 6.44 2.15 -19.23
N ASP A 252 5.76 1.06 -19.59
CA ASP A 252 4.46 0.68 -18.99
C ASP A 252 4.59 0.18 -17.53
N CYS A 253 5.78 -0.22 -17.10
CA CYS A 253 6.04 -0.77 -15.76
C CYS A 253 7.15 -0.07 -14.99
N ILE A 254 7.84 0.90 -15.61
CA ILE A 254 8.81 1.77 -14.96
C ILE A 254 8.63 3.21 -15.45
N SER A 255 9.02 4.17 -14.63
CA SER A 255 9.12 5.57 -15.02
C SER A 255 10.58 5.98 -15.08
N LEU A 256 11.07 6.28 -16.28
CA LEU A 256 12.44 6.77 -16.49
C LEU A 256 12.64 8.14 -15.85
N HIS A 257 13.72 8.30 -15.09
CA HIS A 257 14.08 9.58 -14.49
C HIS A 257 14.55 10.52 -15.61
N PRO A 258 14.00 11.73 -15.74
CA PRO A 258 14.48 12.70 -16.70
C PRO A 258 15.86 13.23 -16.32
N ASP A 259 16.62 13.68 -17.31
CA ASP A 259 18.00 14.16 -17.20
C ASP A 259 18.21 15.20 -16.08
N TYR A 260 17.27 16.12 -15.91
CA TYR A 260 17.35 17.17 -14.89
C TYR A 260 17.12 16.68 -13.44
N SER A 261 16.68 15.43 -13.27
CA SER A 261 16.39 14.82 -11.97
C SER A 261 17.51 13.90 -11.46
N LEU A 262 18.55 13.66 -12.26
CA LEU A 262 19.66 12.78 -11.92
C LEU A 262 20.50 13.36 -10.78
N HIS A 263 20.55 12.64 -9.64
CA HIS A 263 21.33 13.04 -8.47
C HIS A 263 21.72 11.85 -7.58
N ILE A 264 22.72 12.08 -6.72
CA ILE A 264 23.13 11.18 -5.65
C ILE A 264 22.75 11.84 -4.34
N ALA A 265 21.85 11.23 -3.57
CA ALA A 265 21.50 11.71 -2.24
C ALA A 265 22.66 11.47 -1.26
N VAL A 266 23.08 12.52 -0.55
CA VAL A 266 24.18 12.46 0.43
C VAL A 266 23.61 12.35 1.84
N HIS A 267 22.72 13.28 2.22
CA HIS A 267 22.13 13.33 3.56
C HIS A 267 20.78 14.04 3.57
N THR A 268 19.79 13.48 4.24
CA THR A 268 18.47 14.12 4.42
C THR A 268 18.48 15.02 5.65
N VAL A 269 18.09 16.28 5.46
CA VAL A 269 18.06 17.28 6.53
C VAL A 269 16.72 17.28 7.27
N GLY A 270 15.61 17.14 6.54
CA GLY A 270 14.28 17.12 7.15
C GLY A 270 13.16 17.55 6.20
N ILE A 271 11.95 17.62 6.73
CA ILE A 271 10.73 18.00 6.02
C ILE A 271 10.52 19.51 6.15
N VAL A 272 10.33 20.23 5.05
CA VAL A 272 10.07 21.67 5.08
C VAL A 272 8.71 21.91 5.75
N SER A 273 8.71 22.70 6.81
CA SER A 273 7.48 23.12 7.50
C SER A 273 7.53 24.61 7.83
N THR A 274 6.35 25.23 7.99
CA THR A 274 6.25 26.62 8.46
C THR A 274 6.48 26.72 9.97
N ARG A 275 6.31 25.62 10.70
CA ARG A 275 6.58 25.46 12.14
C ARG A 275 7.20 24.09 12.37
N ALA A 276 8.27 24.01 13.15
CA ALA A 276 8.89 22.74 13.51
C ALA A 276 8.15 22.16 14.73
N ASP A 277 7.10 21.37 14.46
CA ASP A 277 6.32 20.68 15.49
C ASP A 277 6.93 19.29 15.81
N SER A 278 7.87 18.82 14.97
CA SER A 278 8.61 17.59 15.15
C SER A 278 10.12 17.77 14.89
N ARG A 279 10.93 16.82 15.39
CA ARG A 279 12.39 16.82 15.21
C ARG A 279 12.82 16.67 13.74
N ASP A 280 11.95 16.13 12.89
CA ASP A 280 12.25 15.91 11.48
C ASP A 280 11.84 17.10 10.60
N GLU A 281 11.08 18.06 11.12
CA GLU A 281 10.63 19.26 10.40
C GLU A 281 11.64 20.41 10.48
N ILE A 282 11.94 21.07 9.38
CA ILE A 282 12.86 22.21 9.30
C ILE A 282 12.13 23.47 8.82
N THR A 283 12.31 24.55 9.57
CA THR A 283 11.80 25.88 9.20
C THR A 283 12.76 26.61 8.26
N PRO A 284 12.30 27.65 7.53
CA PRO A 284 13.17 28.47 6.68
C PRO A 284 14.36 29.10 7.43
N ALA A 285 14.17 29.53 8.68
CA ALA A 285 15.24 30.13 9.48
C ALA A 285 16.32 29.10 9.88
N GLU A 286 15.90 27.89 10.27
CA GLU A 286 16.83 26.80 10.56
C GLU A 286 17.58 26.35 9.29
N LEU A 287 16.93 26.41 8.13
CA LEU A 287 17.55 26.08 6.86
C LEU A 287 18.70 27.02 6.50
N GLU A 288 18.59 28.32 6.79
CA GLU A 288 19.68 29.29 6.61
C GLU A 288 20.89 29.00 7.52
N ASP A 289 20.66 28.60 8.78
CA ASP A 289 21.72 28.14 9.69
C ASP A 289 22.41 26.88 9.17
N VAL A 290 21.62 25.90 8.69
CA VAL A 290 22.14 24.67 8.07
C VAL A 290 23.04 24.99 6.88
N VAL A 291 22.64 25.90 5.99
CA VAL A 291 23.48 26.32 4.84
C VAL A 291 24.82 26.90 5.32
N THR A 292 24.77 27.81 6.30
CA THR A 292 25.96 28.50 6.81
C THR A 292 26.95 27.51 7.42
N ARG A 293 26.47 26.62 8.29
CA ARG A 293 27.29 25.61 8.94
C ARG A 293 27.79 24.53 7.98
N ALA A 294 26.95 24.11 7.02
CA ALA A 294 27.36 23.16 5.99
C ALA A 294 28.52 23.69 5.14
N ARG A 295 28.50 24.98 4.76
CA ARG A 295 29.60 25.60 4.01
C ARG A 295 30.93 25.52 4.76
N ALA A 296 30.93 25.76 6.06
CA ALA A 296 32.12 25.65 6.89
C ALA A 296 32.62 24.19 7.01
N LEU A 297 31.72 23.20 7.05
CA LEU A 297 32.06 21.79 7.20
C LEU A 297 32.66 21.16 5.93
N VAL A 298 32.21 21.60 4.77
CA VAL A 298 32.71 21.08 3.49
C VAL A 298 33.95 21.83 2.99
N GLN A 299 34.23 23.00 3.55
CA GLN A 299 35.39 23.81 3.16
C GLN A 299 36.68 22.99 3.32
N ASN A 300 37.50 22.95 2.27
CA ASN A 300 38.78 22.23 2.20
C ASN A 300 38.67 20.70 2.14
N LEU A 301 37.51 20.14 1.80
CA LEU A 301 37.47 18.72 1.45
C LEU A 301 38.28 18.52 0.16
N GLY A 302 38.14 19.41 -0.81
CA GLY A 302 38.60 19.27 -2.18
C GLY A 302 37.68 18.33 -2.98
N PRO A 303 37.88 18.23 -4.30
CA PRO A 303 37.00 17.44 -5.17
C PRO A 303 36.90 15.97 -4.74
N LEU A 304 35.73 15.36 -4.92
CA LEU A 304 35.48 13.93 -4.68
C LEU A 304 35.56 13.16 -5.98
N LYS A 305 36.39 12.12 -6.00
CA LYS A 305 36.43 11.19 -7.13
C LYS A 305 35.45 10.05 -6.87
N LEU A 306 34.40 9.98 -7.70
CA LEU A 306 33.40 8.92 -7.67
C LEU A 306 33.54 8.03 -8.89
N VAL A 307 33.18 6.75 -8.75
CA VAL A 307 33.18 5.78 -9.84
C VAL A 307 31.77 5.22 -9.99
N PHE A 308 31.16 5.46 -11.14
CA PHE A 308 29.88 4.86 -11.51
C PHE A 308 30.14 3.49 -12.11
N ALA A 309 29.58 2.46 -11.49
CA ALA A 309 29.69 1.10 -11.99
C ALA A 309 28.54 0.28 -11.47
N ASN A 310 28.21 -0.79 -12.19
CA ASN A 310 27.15 -1.75 -11.85
C ASN A 310 25.75 -1.14 -11.82
N VAL A 311 24.81 -1.83 -12.47
CA VAL A 311 23.39 -1.51 -12.36
C VAL A 311 22.73 -2.45 -11.36
N ASN A 312 21.87 -1.89 -10.52
CA ASN A 312 21.12 -2.60 -9.52
C ASN A 312 19.69 -2.08 -9.39
N ALA A 313 18.91 -2.74 -8.55
CA ALA A 313 17.52 -2.39 -8.37
C ALA A 313 17.04 -2.73 -6.95
N VAL A 314 16.21 -1.86 -6.37
CA VAL A 314 15.59 -1.96 -5.04
C VAL A 314 14.14 -1.50 -5.11
N PRO A 315 13.26 -1.90 -4.15
CA PRO A 315 12.12 -1.10 -3.77
C PRO A 315 11.50 -0.14 -4.78
N GLU A 316 12.16 0.99 -4.72
CA GLU A 316 11.77 2.30 -5.15
C GLU A 316 12.55 2.74 -6.42
N ALA A 317 13.61 2.02 -6.84
CA ALA A 317 14.50 2.46 -7.91
C ALA A 317 15.29 1.35 -8.64
N ILE A 318 15.49 1.54 -9.94
CA ILE A 318 16.61 0.99 -10.73
C ILE A 318 17.71 2.06 -10.73
N PHE A 319 18.93 1.70 -10.35
CA PHE A 319 20.00 2.65 -10.11
C PHE A 319 21.38 2.14 -10.53
N VAL A 320 22.31 3.07 -10.67
CA VAL A 320 23.74 2.82 -10.84
C VAL A 320 24.42 2.94 -9.48
N GLU A 321 25.27 1.99 -9.10
CA GLU A 321 26.05 2.09 -7.87
C GLU A 321 27.13 3.16 -8.00
N VAL A 322 27.33 3.91 -6.92
CA VAL A 322 28.36 4.94 -6.82
C VAL A 322 29.41 4.48 -5.84
N HIS A 323 30.58 4.15 -6.38
CA HIS A 323 31.72 3.70 -5.61
C HIS A 323 32.63 4.88 -5.27
N ASP A 324 33.06 4.93 -4.02
CA ASP A 324 34.02 5.90 -3.53
C ASP A 324 35.24 5.18 -2.96
N PRO A 325 36.29 4.95 -3.77
CA PRO A 325 37.47 4.21 -3.31
C PRO A 325 38.25 4.95 -2.21
N SER A 326 37.98 6.24 -2.00
CA SER A 326 38.66 7.07 -1.00
C SER A 326 37.91 7.17 0.34
N GLY A 327 36.65 6.74 0.40
CA GLY A 327 35.78 6.88 1.58
C GLY A 327 35.41 8.33 1.93
N ARG A 328 35.72 9.30 1.08
CA ARG A 328 35.50 10.73 1.30
C ARG A 328 34.03 11.16 1.18
N LEU A 329 33.21 10.46 0.40
CA LEU A 329 31.75 10.65 0.33
C LEU A 329 31.09 10.24 1.65
N LEU A 330 31.53 9.14 2.25
CA LEU A 330 31.08 8.74 3.59
C LEU A 330 31.51 9.77 4.63
N ALA A 331 32.76 10.23 4.58
CA ALA A 331 33.24 11.29 5.47
C ALA A 331 32.47 12.61 5.30
N LEU A 332 32.12 12.99 4.07
CA LEU A 332 31.26 14.13 3.77
C LEU A 332 29.88 13.95 4.41
N ARG A 333 29.25 12.78 4.20
CA ARG A 333 27.94 12.47 4.80
C ARG A 333 27.98 12.57 6.32
N ASP A 334 28.97 11.95 6.96
CA ASP A 334 29.07 11.94 8.42
C ASP A 334 29.26 13.36 8.99
N ARG A 335 30.03 14.20 8.30
CA ARG A 335 30.13 15.64 8.63
C ARG A 335 28.77 16.33 8.48
N LEU A 336 28.08 16.14 7.37
CA LEU A 336 26.77 16.77 7.14
C LEU A 336 25.70 16.26 8.12
N ASN A 337 25.74 14.98 8.49
CA ASN A 337 24.86 14.38 9.49
C ASN A 337 25.04 15.02 10.88
N SER A 338 26.23 15.53 11.21
CA SER A 338 26.45 16.25 12.46
C SER A 338 25.68 17.58 12.57
N LEU A 339 25.22 18.15 11.44
CA LEU A 339 24.39 19.36 11.44
C LEU A 339 23.02 19.08 12.07
N ARG A 340 22.43 17.94 11.70
CA ARG A 340 21.13 17.51 12.17
C ARG A 340 21.02 15.98 12.09
N PRO A 341 21.33 15.27 13.19
CA PRO A 341 21.28 13.82 13.20
C PRO A 341 19.84 13.35 13.02
N THR A 342 19.62 12.50 12.02
CA THR A 342 18.34 11.83 11.79
C THR A 342 18.04 10.85 12.94
N ALA A 343 16.75 10.65 13.25
CA ALA A 343 16.34 9.69 14.28
C ALA A 343 16.53 8.23 13.84
N ALA A 344 16.65 7.98 12.53
CA ALA A 344 16.91 6.67 11.99
C ALA A 344 18.36 6.22 12.29
N PRO A 345 18.58 4.93 12.64
CA PRO A 345 19.93 4.40 12.78
C PRO A 345 20.71 4.62 11.48
N ALA A 346 22.04 4.83 11.59
CA ALA A 346 22.93 4.90 10.44
C ALA A 346 22.97 3.54 9.73
N VAL A 347 21.97 3.29 8.89
CA VAL A 347 21.98 2.17 7.96
C VAL A 347 23.15 2.42 6.99
N GLU A 348 23.89 1.37 6.69
CA GLU A 348 24.93 1.36 5.65
C GLU A 348 24.23 1.69 4.32
N MET A 349 24.17 2.98 3.99
CA MET A 349 23.57 3.49 2.76
C MET A 349 24.55 3.23 1.63
N ILE A 350 24.04 2.71 0.51
CA ILE A 350 24.83 2.53 -0.69
C ILE A 350 24.58 3.75 -1.56
N PRO A 351 25.59 4.61 -1.77
CA PRO A 351 25.45 5.75 -2.65
C PRO A 351 25.06 5.27 -4.05
N HIS A 352 24.03 5.88 -4.62
CA HIS A 352 23.50 5.45 -5.90
C HIS A 352 22.93 6.62 -6.70
N LEU A 353 22.86 6.42 -8.01
CA LEU A 353 22.21 7.30 -8.97
C LEU A 353 20.96 6.61 -9.51
N ALA A 354 19.78 7.05 -9.11
CA ALA A 354 18.52 6.49 -9.60
C ALA A 354 18.31 6.87 -11.08
N ILE A 355 17.92 5.88 -11.91
CA ILE A 355 17.73 6.02 -13.36
C ILE A 355 16.27 5.78 -13.74
N ALA A 356 15.56 4.94 -13.00
CA ALA A 356 14.14 4.68 -13.18
C ALA A 356 13.49 4.33 -11.85
N SER A 357 12.20 4.59 -11.71
CA SER A 357 11.38 4.10 -10.59
C SER A 357 10.37 3.09 -11.10
N PRO A 358 10.21 1.93 -10.46
CA PRO A 358 9.15 0.99 -10.82
C PRO A 358 7.76 1.65 -10.70
N ALA A 359 6.83 1.27 -11.56
CA ALA A 359 5.43 1.61 -11.39
C ALA A 359 4.91 0.92 -10.11
N ILE A 360 4.23 1.68 -9.26
CA ILE A 360 3.56 1.15 -8.08
C ILE A 360 2.52 0.13 -8.57
N ASP A 361 2.57 -1.10 -8.03
CA ASP A 361 1.60 -2.20 -8.26
C ASP A 361 1.87 -3.28 -9.33
N ALA A 362 3.07 -3.38 -9.94
CA ALA A 362 3.37 -4.49 -10.89
C ALA A 362 4.72 -5.19 -10.62
N PRO A 363 4.80 -6.53 -10.75
CA PRO A 363 6.09 -7.22 -10.72
C PRO A 363 6.88 -6.88 -11.99
N ALA A 364 8.20 -6.71 -11.87
CA ALA A 364 9.05 -6.44 -13.04
C ALA A 364 8.91 -7.58 -14.08
N PRO A 365 8.58 -7.28 -15.36
CA PRO A 365 8.51 -8.28 -16.40
C PRO A 365 9.84 -9.02 -16.57
N ARG A 366 9.81 -10.31 -16.93
CA ARG A 366 11.03 -11.10 -17.19
C ARG A 366 11.96 -10.44 -18.21
N GLY A 367 11.41 -9.75 -19.21
CA GLY A 367 12.19 -9.00 -20.19
C GLY A 367 13.01 -7.87 -19.57
N LEU A 368 12.47 -7.17 -18.57
CA LEU A 368 13.17 -6.07 -17.88
C LEU A 368 14.37 -6.62 -17.10
N ILE A 369 14.17 -7.75 -16.43
CA ILE A 369 15.22 -8.49 -15.73
C ILE A 369 16.37 -8.89 -16.68
N GLU A 370 16.04 -9.42 -17.86
CA GLU A 370 17.01 -9.86 -18.86
C GLU A 370 17.76 -8.66 -19.48
N ALA A 371 17.06 -7.55 -19.75
CA ALA A 371 17.67 -6.32 -20.25
C ALA A 371 18.70 -5.73 -19.27
N LEU A 372 18.39 -5.75 -17.97
CA LEU A 372 19.29 -5.24 -16.93
C LEU A 372 20.53 -6.11 -16.69
N ARG A 373 20.45 -7.42 -16.99
CA ARG A 373 21.53 -8.38 -16.72
C ARG A 373 22.85 -8.03 -17.43
N GLY A 374 22.78 -7.48 -18.65
CA GLY A 374 23.96 -7.04 -19.40
C GLY A 374 24.73 -5.88 -18.74
N TYR A 375 24.07 -5.12 -17.87
CA TYR A 375 24.62 -3.92 -17.25
C TYR A 375 25.13 -4.13 -15.81
N ARG A 376 25.10 -5.38 -15.33
CA ARG A 376 25.42 -5.73 -13.93
C ARG A 376 26.85 -5.42 -13.50
N ARG A 377 27.82 -5.48 -14.42
CA ARG A 377 29.25 -5.18 -14.20
C ARG A 377 29.75 -4.10 -15.15
N TRP A 378 28.84 -3.23 -15.56
CA TRP A 378 29.15 -2.23 -16.56
C TRP A 378 29.98 -1.11 -15.93
N PRO A 379 31.23 -0.89 -16.37
CA PRO A 379 31.94 0.33 -16.02
C PRO A 379 31.28 1.48 -16.77
N ILE A 380 30.83 2.49 -16.02
CA ILE A 380 30.23 3.67 -16.63
C ILE A 380 31.33 4.72 -16.75
N GLU A 381 31.74 5.35 -15.65
CA GLU A 381 32.71 6.45 -15.73
C GLU A 381 33.29 6.81 -14.37
N GLU A 382 34.47 7.43 -14.38
CA GLU A 382 34.99 8.17 -13.24
C GLU A 382 34.52 9.62 -13.32
N TRP A 383 34.06 10.18 -12.22
CA TRP A 383 33.58 11.55 -12.18
C TRP A 383 34.17 12.32 -11.01
N LEU A 384 34.55 13.56 -11.28
CA LEU A 384 35.13 14.45 -10.30
C LEU A 384 34.08 15.46 -9.85
N VAL A 385 33.56 15.26 -8.64
CA VAL A 385 32.57 16.13 -8.02
C VAL A 385 33.27 17.30 -7.36
N GLN A 386 32.89 18.51 -7.74
CA GLN A 386 33.46 19.76 -7.20
C GLN A 386 32.52 20.47 -6.23
N GLU A 387 31.25 20.06 -6.19
CA GLU A 387 30.24 20.73 -5.38
C GLU A 387 29.15 19.76 -4.90
N VAL A 388 28.51 20.13 -3.81
CA VAL A 388 27.29 19.50 -3.26
C VAL A 388 26.23 20.59 -3.18
N GLU A 389 24.99 20.24 -3.54
CA GLU A 389 23.86 21.14 -3.43
C GLU A 389 23.01 20.81 -2.22
N LEU A 390 22.47 21.83 -1.56
CA LEU A 390 21.30 21.69 -0.71
C LEU A 390 20.07 21.94 -1.59
N VAL A 391 19.17 20.97 -1.67
CA VAL A 391 18.01 21.00 -2.58
C VAL A 391 16.72 20.66 -1.85
N THR A 392 15.59 21.05 -2.42
CA THR A 392 14.29 20.50 -2.05
C THR A 392 13.83 19.45 -3.06
N LEU A 393 13.23 18.39 -2.52
CA LEU A 393 12.55 17.30 -3.21
C LEU A 393 11.04 17.42 -2.95
N ASP A 394 10.22 17.38 -4.00
CA ASP A 394 8.76 17.43 -3.91
C ASP A 394 8.17 16.08 -4.31
N PRO A 395 7.92 15.16 -3.37
CA PRO A 395 7.47 13.80 -3.68
C PRO A 395 6.04 13.77 -4.25
N ALA A 396 5.25 14.82 -4.04
CA ALA A 396 3.88 14.91 -4.55
C ALA A 396 3.83 15.07 -6.08
N ARG A 397 4.96 15.37 -6.73
CA ARG A 397 5.09 15.52 -8.18
C ARG A 397 6.17 14.57 -8.69
N PRO A 398 5.83 13.54 -9.48
CA PRO A 398 6.82 12.67 -10.10
C PRO A 398 7.86 13.49 -10.86
N PHE A 399 9.14 13.26 -10.53
CA PHE A 399 10.27 13.96 -11.15
C PHE A 399 10.21 15.50 -11.06
N ALA A 400 9.71 16.06 -9.95
CA ALA A 400 9.86 17.49 -9.74
C ALA A 400 11.35 17.93 -9.88
N PRO A 401 11.65 19.01 -10.61
CA PRO A 401 13.00 19.53 -10.68
C PRO A 401 13.54 19.84 -9.29
N LEU A 402 14.79 19.43 -9.02
CA LEU A 402 15.50 19.75 -7.79
C LEU A 402 15.63 21.26 -7.65
N GLN A 403 14.94 21.84 -6.67
CA GLN A 403 15.05 23.28 -6.43
C GLN A 403 16.27 23.52 -5.55
N ARG A 404 17.27 24.18 -6.12
CA ARG A 404 18.51 24.50 -5.43
C ARG A 404 18.26 25.58 -4.38
N ILE A 405 18.66 25.30 -3.14
CA ILE A 405 18.71 26.25 -2.03
C ILE A 405 20.11 26.86 -1.96
N ALA A 406 21.16 26.02 -2.00
CA ALA A 406 22.54 26.47 -1.92
C ALA A 406 23.49 25.53 -2.67
N THR A 407 24.59 26.09 -3.19
CA THR A 407 25.74 25.34 -3.71
C THR A 407 26.91 25.45 -2.74
N LEU A 408 27.50 24.30 -2.42
CA LEU A 408 28.60 24.14 -1.49
C LEU A 408 29.82 23.57 -2.24
N PRO A 409 30.83 24.41 -2.56
CA PRO A 409 32.05 23.94 -3.19
C PRO A 409 32.85 23.06 -2.22
N LEU A 410 33.46 22.00 -2.76
CA LEU A 410 34.22 21.00 -2.00
C LEU A 410 35.70 21.36 -1.89
#